data_AF-A0A4P8HBF0-F1
#
_entry.id   AF-A0A4P8HBF0-F1
#
_cell.length_a   1.000
_cell.length_b   1.000
_cell.length_c   1.000
_cell.angle_alpha   90.00
_cell.angle_beta   90.00
_cell.angle_gamma   90.00
#
_symmetry.space_group_name_H-M   'P 1'
#
loop_
_entity.id
_entity.type
_entity.pdbx_description
1 polymer ?
#
loop_
_entity_poly.entity_id
_entity_poly.type
_entity_poly.pdbx_seq_one_letter_code
_entity_poly.pdbx_strand_id
1 'polypeptide(L)'
;MPRRSCPRRSSRRRAPGMSRPSSASPARPSPSERSREPTMRTVMFVCTGNTCRSPFAERLAALLDPSTRYTSTGTHLLADLGIDPAMAACLTRLGASTAGFTSTQLDADRAAGADLLVCLTRSHRDFVVGTWPEAAARTVVLRPYAELAAAGTVAAWDPPGAGVEVPSRGYLDDIADPYRLGRDEAERAAAEIETALRTVLGLG
;
A
#
# COMPACT_ATOMS: atom_id res chain seq x y z
N MET A 1 11.94 -40.68 83.98
CA MET A 1 10.73 -41.51 83.77
C MET A 1 9.57 -40.56 83.52
N PRO A 2 8.58 -40.83 82.64
CA PRO A 2 8.33 -42.04 81.82
C PRO A 2 8.30 -41.76 80.28
N ARG A 3 8.78 -42.71 79.47
CA ARG A 3 8.02 -43.65 78.57
C ARG A 3 7.79 -43.07 77.15
N ARG A 4 8.56 -43.54 76.16
CA ARG A 4 8.29 -44.73 75.30
C ARG A 4 7.03 -44.58 74.44
N SER A 5 7.22 -44.51 73.12
CA SER A 5 6.47 -45.32 72.16
C SER A 5 6.89 -45.06 70.70
N CYS A 6 7.70 -45.97 70.15
CA CYS A 6 7.44 -46.53 68.80
C CYS A 6 6.19 -47.44 68.95
N PRO A 7 5.37 -47.82 67.92
CA PRO A 7 5.74 -48.02 66.51
C PRO A 7 4.63 -47.71 65.48
N ARG A 8 4.90 -47.85 64.18
CA ARG A 8 4.28 -48.89 63.32
C ARG A 8 4.52 -48.65 61.83
N ARG A 9 4.98 -49.75 61.23
CA ARG A 9 5.11 -50.06 59.81
C ARG A 9 3.72 -50.09 59.16
N SER A 10 3.53 -49.42 58.03
CA SER A 10 2.48 -49.80 57.07
C SER A 10 2.93 -49.54 55.64
N SER A 11 3.35 -50.64 55.02
CA SER A 11 3.25 -50.97 53.59
C SER A 11 2.62 -49.90 52.69
N ARG A 12 3.43 -49.26 51.84
CA ARG A 12 2.93 -48.77 50.55
C ARG A 12 3.20 -49.82 49.48
N ARG A 13 2.09 -50.37 49.00
CA ARG A 13 1.99 -51.28 47.85
C ARG A 13 2.70 -50.68 46.64
N ARG A 14 3.38 -51.55 45.90
CA ARG A 14 3.93 -51.32 44.56
C ARG A 14 2.74 -51.17 43.59
N ALA A 15 2.61 -50.02 42.92
CA ALA A 15 1.70 -49.84 41.80
C ALA A 15 2.49 -50.04 40.47
N PRO A 16 1.86 -50.65 39.45
CA PRO A 16 2.52 -50.98 38.18
C PRO A 16 2.63 -49.76 37.25
N GLY A 17 3.49 -49.91 36.24
CA GLY A 17 4.00 -48.86 35.38
C GLY A 17 2.98 -47.93 34.74
N MET A 18 3.35 -46.65 34.69
CA MET A 18 2.82 -45.67 33.75
C MET A 18 4.00 -45.21 32.90
N SER A 19 4.03 -45.67 31.66
CA SER A 19 4.90 -45.18 30.61
C SER A 19 4.70 -43.67 30.47
N ARG A 20 5.80 -42.91 30.61
CA ARG A 20 5.80 -41.47 30.31
C ARG A 20 5.57 -41.31 28.80
N PRO A 21 4.61 -40.49 28.34
CA PRO A 21 4.61 -40.09 26.94
C PRO A 21 5.90 -39.30 26.68
N SER A 22 6.62 -39.70 25.63
CA SER A 22 7.76 -38.98 25.11
C SER A 22 7.36 -37.53 24.84
N SER A 23 8.04 -36.58 25.49
CA SER A 23 7.94 -35.17 25.18
C SER A 23 8.57 -34.93 23.81
N ALA A 24 7.79 -35.14 22.75
CA ALA A 24 8.15 -34.63 21.45
C ALA A 24 8.13 -33.09 21.54
N SER A 25 9.31 -32.47 21.49
CA SER A 25 9.42 -31.03 21.20
C SER A 25 8.62 -30.74 19.94
N PRO A 26 7.86 -29.63 19.87
CA PRO A 26 7.22 -29.23 18.63
C PRO A 26 8.31 -29.07 17.57
N ALA A 27 8.12 -29.76 16.44
CA ALA A 27 9.02 -29.67 15.31
C ALA A 27 9.19 -28.20 14.93
N ARG A 28 10.44 -27.76 14.74
CA ARG A 28 10.70 -26.43 14.17
C ARG A 28 10.02 -26.36 12.80
N PRO A 29 9.26 -25.29 12.51
CA PRO A 29 8.64 -25.13 11.20
C PRO A 29 9.71 -25.15 10.11
N SER A 30 9.35 -25.78 9.00
CA SER A 30 10.18 -25.95 7.82
C SER A 30 10.57 -24.59 7.21
N PRO A 31 11.63 -24.52 6.38
CA PRO A 31 12.02 -23.30 5.67
C PRO A 31 10.90 -22.59 4.88
N SER A 32 9.90 -23.35 4.43
CA SER A 32 8.76 -22.84 3.67
C SER A 32 7.67 -22.19 4.52
N GLU A 33 7.70 -22.38 5.84
CA GLU A 33 6.71 -21.82 6.80
C GLU A 33 7.24 -20.57 7.51
N ARG A 34 8.50 -20.18 7.25
CA ARG A 34 9.07 -18.91 7.71
C ARG A 34 8.47 -17.76 6.89
N SER A 35 7.35 -17.27 7.39
CA SER A 35 6.98 -15.85 7.35
C SER A 35 6.90 -15.22 5.95
N ARG A 36 5.76 -15.35 5.27
CA ARG A 36 5.17 -14.13 4.70
C ARG A 36 4.53 -13.37 5.87
N GLU A 37 5.35 -12.74 6.69
CA GLU A 37 4.86 -11.54 7.38
C GLU A 37 4.29 -10.65 6.26
N PRO A 38 3.05 -10.16 6.36
CA PRO A 38 2.49 -9.34 5.31
C PRO A 38 3.35 -8.08 5.21
N THR A 39 4.27 -8.08 4.25
CA THR A 39 5.04 -6.90 3.89
C THR A 39 4.00 -5.88 3.44
N MET A 40 3.87 -4.81 4.22
CA MET A 40 2.98 -3.69 3.89
C MET A 40 3.32 -3.23 2.48
N ARG A 41 2.35 -3.36 1.55
CA ARG A 41 2.53 -2.99 0.15
C ARG A 41 2.85 -1.50 0.05
N THR A 42 3.79 -1.14 -0.80
CA THR A 42 4.15 0.25 -1.12
C THR A 42 3.61 0.66 -2.48
N VAL A 43 2.62 1.56 -2.46
CA VAL A 43 2.04 2.19 -3.65
C VAL A 43 2.64 3.58 -3.82
N MET A 44 3.08 3.90 -5.04
CA MET A 44 3.69 5.19 -5.36
C MET A 44 2.89 5.93 -6.43
N PHE A 45 2.34 7.10 -6.09
CA PHE A 45 1.65 7.96 -7.05
C PHE A 45 2.63 8.86 -7.79
N VAL A 46 2.51 8.95 -9.12
CA VAL A 46 3.42 9.71 -9.98
C VAL A 46 2.65 10.78 -10.75
N CYS A 47 3.03 12.04 -10.57
CA CYS A 47 2.56 13.14 -11.44
C CYS A 47 3.74 13.94 -12.01
N THR A 48 3.51 15.15 -12.52
CA THR A 48 4.59 15.98 -13.07
C THR A 48 5.44 16.60 -11.96
N GLY A 49 4.89 17.54 -11.19
CA GLY A 49 5.64 18.36 -10.23
C GLY A 49 5.55 17.92 -8.77
N ASN A 50 4.87 16.81 -8.47
CA ASN A 50 4.61 16.32 -7.10
C ASN A 50 4.02 17.37 -6.12
N THR A 51 3.23 18.31 -6.61
CA THR A 51 2.59 19.35 -5.77
C THR A 51 1.06 19.29 -5.77
N CYS A 52 0.44 18.82 -6.87
CA CYS A 52 -1.03 18.78 -6.99
C CYS A 52 -1.61 17.36 -6.84
N ARG A 53 -1.53 16.57 -7.93
CA ARG A 53 -2.32 15.33 -8.10
C ARG A 53 -1.77 14.15 -7.29
N SER A 54 -0.48 13.84 -7.38
CA SER A 54 0.10 12.71 -6.65
C SER A 54 0.14 12.88 -5.12
N PRO A 55 0.40 14.09 -4.55
CA PRO A 55 0.26 14.29 -3.11
C PRO A 55 -1.18 14.16 -2.63
N PHE A 56 -2.14 14.66 -3.41
CA PHE A 56 -3.56 14.48 -3.11
C PHE A 56 -3.93 13.00 -3.05
N ALA A 57 -3.51 12.23 -4.06
CA ALA A 57 -3.76 10.79 -4.11
C ALA A 57 -3.13 10.05 -2.91
N GLU A 58 -1.87 10.35 -2.57
CA GLU A 58 -1.18 9.74 -1.43
C GLU A 58 -1.91 9.97 -0.11
N ARG A 59 -2.21 11.24 0.20
CA ARG A 59 -2.81 11.62 1.49
C ARG A 59 -4.22 11.07 1.64
N LEU A 60 -5.01 11.11 0.56
CA LEU A 60 -6.37 10.57 0.58
C LEU A 60 -6.37 9.04 0.66
N ALA A 61 -5.52 8.36 -0.10
CA ALA A 61 -5.43 6.90 -0.04
C ALA A 61 -5.00 6.42 1.36
N ALA A 62 -4.03 7.10 1.98
CA ALA A 62 -3.59 6.78 3.35
C ALA A 62 -4.68 6.99 4.40
N LEU A 63 -5.60 7.95 4.19
CA LEU A 63 -6.77 8.15 5.03
C LEU A 63 -7.80 7.02 4.84
N LEU A 64 -8.04 6.61 3.59
CA LEU A 64 -9.06 5.62 3.23
C LEU A 64 -8.65 4.18 3.57
N ASP A 65 -7.36 3.86 3.43
CA ASP A 65 -6.80 2.53 3.73
C ASP A 65 -5.44 2.66 4.47
N PRO A 66 -5.44 2.76 5.81
CA PRO A 66 -4.20 2.87 6.59
C PRO A 66 -3.32 1.61 6.58
N SER A 67 -3.78 0.49 6.00
CA SER A 67 -3.04 -0.78 5.99
C SER A 67 -2.00 -0.88 4.88
N THR A 68 -2.04 0.04 3.90
CA THR A 68 -1.11 0.14 2.78
C THR A 68 -0.20 1.36 2.95
N ARG A 69 1.06 1.23 2.52
CA ARG A 69 2.00 2.35 2.50
C ARG A 69 1.85 3.13 1.21
N TYR A 70 1.46 4.39 1.29
CA TYR A 70 1.39 5.29 0.14
C TYR A 70 2.54 6.28 0.14
N THR A 71 3.06 6.55 -1.04
CA THR A 71 4.07 7.57 -1.30
C THR A 71 3.73 8.29 -2.60
N SER A 72 4.32 9.45 -2.84
CA SER A 72 4.17 10.17 -4.09
C SER A 72 5.47 10.80 -4.56
N THR A 73 5.53 11.03 -5.87
CA THR A 73 6.70 11.60 -6.53
C THR A 73 6.29 12.32 -7.83
N GLY A 74 7.26 12.98 -8.46
CA GLY A 74 7.11 13.80 -9.66
C GLY A 74 8.17 13.48 -10.70
N THR A 75 7.79 13.45 -11.97
CA THR A 75 8.74 13.24 -13.08
C THR A 75 9.63 14.45 -13.32
N HIS A 76 9.12 15.67 -13.06
CA HIS A 76 9.84 16.93 -13.25
C HIS A 76 9.46 17.94 -12.15
N LEU A 77 10.25 18.00 -11.09
CA LEU A 77 10.08 19.01 -10.04
C LEU A 77 10.51 20.40 -10.54
N LEU A 78 9.73 21.41 -10.16
CA LEU A 78 10.04 22.81 -10.46
C LEU A 78 10.59 23.58 -9.25
N ALA A 79 10.52 23.02 -8.04
CA ALA A 79 11.18 23.39 -6.79
C ALA A 79 10.58 22.53 -5.66
N ASP A 80 11.19 22.52 -4.47
CA ASP A 80 10.61 21.91 -3.27
C ASP A 80 9.37 22.70 -2.82
N LEU A 81 8.24 22.35 -3.41
CA LEU A 81 6.93 22.93 -3.10
C LEU A 81 6.18 21.97 -2.18
N GLY A 82 5.46 22.53 -1.21
CA GLY A 82 4.44 21.79 -0.48
C GLY A 82 3.28 21.39 -1.41
N ILE A 83 2.21 20.85 -0.82
CA ILE A 83 0.97 20.60 -1.58
C ILE A 83 0.41 21.94 -2.05
N ASP A 84 0.00 22.01 -3.32
CA ASP A 84 -0.65 23.18 -3.89
C ASP A 84 -1.83 23.64 -3.02
N PRO A 85 -2.00 24.94 -2.73
CA PRO A 85 -3.01 25.42 -1.79
C PRO A 85 -4.46 25.02 -2.14
N ALA A 86 -4.82 24.98 -3.42
CA ALA A 86 -6.17 24.60 -3.82
C ALA A 86 -6.41 23.09 -3.62
N MET A 87 -5.41 22.27 -3.92
CA MET A 87 -5.44 20.83 -3.64
C MET A 87 -5.42 20.53 -2.13
N ALA A 88 -4.64 21.28 -1.36
CA ALA A 88 -4.57 21.18 0.11
C ALA A 88 -5.92 21.51 0.76
N ALA A 89 -6.63 22.52 0.26
CA ALA A 89 -7.98 22.85 0.71
C ALA A 89 -8.97 21.69 0.45
N CYS A 90 -8.85 21.03 -0.71
CA CYS A 90 -9.65 19.84 -1.02
C CYS A 90 -9.37 18.68 -0.06
N LEU A 91 -8.09 18.37 0.22
CA LEU A 91 -7.71 17.35 1.21
C LEU A 91 -8.26 17.65 2.60
N THR A 92 -8.11 18.89 3.06
CA THR A 92 -8.56 19.32 4.39
C THR A 92 -10.07 19.14 4.53
N ARG A 93 -10.85 19.44 3.48
CA ARG A 93 -12.30 19.22 3.46
C ARG A 93 -12.68 17.74 3.57
N LEU A 94 -11.84 16.84 3.07
CA LEU A 94 -12.01 15.39 3.18
C LEU A 94 -11.45 14.82 4.50
N GLY A 95 -10.86 15.65 5.36
CA GLY A 95 -10.27 15.24 6.64
C GLY A 95 -8.84 14.68 6.53
N ALA A 96 -8.21 14.77 5.36
CA ALA A 96 -6.84 14.31 5.16
C ALA A 96 -5.81 15.38 5.58
N SER A 97 -4.70 14.94 6.18
CA SER A 97 -3.62 15.84 6.59
C SER A 97 -2.77 16.29 5.41
N THR A 98 -2.37 17.57 5.43
CA THR A 98 -1.42 18.18 4.49
C THR A 98 -0.05 18.43 5.13
N ALA A 99 0.07 18.21 6.45
CA ALA A 99 1.25 18.55 7.22
C ALA A 99 2.46 17.68 6.84
N GLY A 100 3.66 18.27 6.93
CA GLY A 100 4.93 17.56 6.72
C GLY A 100 5.12 16.98 5.32
N PHE A 101 4.37 17.46 4.31
CA PHE A 101 4.57 17.07 2.93
C PHE A 101 5.70 17.88 2.29
N THR A 102 6.52 17.23 1.47
CA THR A 102 7.53 17.88 0.64
C THR A 102 7.61 17.15 -0.69
N SER A 103 7.61 17.91 -1.78
CA SER A 103 7.75 17.36 -3.13
C SER A 103 9.03 16.52 -3.23
N THR A 104 8.96 15.43 -3.97
CA THR A 104 10.03 14.45 -4.14
C THR A 104 10.17 14.11 -5.62
N GLN A 105 11.40 14.18 -6.14
CA GLN A 105 11.73 13.80 -7.51
C GLN A 105 11.71 12.27 -7.67
N LEU A 106 11.24 11.80 -8.82
CA LEU A 106 11.29 10.39 -9.16
C LEU A 106 12.72 10.03 -9.57
N ASP A 107 13.25 8.99 -8.95
CA ASP A 107 14.57 8.42 -9.20
C ASP A 107 14.48 6.88 -9.29
N ALA A 108 15.61 6.25 -9.64
CA ALA A 108 15.67 4.80 -9.86
C ALA A 108 15.39 4.00 -8.59
N ASP A 109 15.91 4.44 -7.44
CA ASP A 109 15.75 3.74 -6.16
C ASP A 109 14.29 3.74 -5.72
N ARG A 110 13.60 4.87 -5.90
CA ARG A 110 12.15 5.01 -5.63
C ARG A 110 11.32 4.17 -6.58
N ALA A 111 11.63 4.17 -7.87
CA ALA A 111 10.94 3.35 -8.85
C ALA A 111 11.13 1.84 -8.58
N ALA A 112 12.30 1.44 -8.08
CA ALA A 112 12.59 0.06 -7.69
C ALA A 112 11.91 -0.34 -6.36
N GLY A 113 11.77 0.60 -5.42
CA GLY A 113 11.21 0.36 -4.09
C GLY A 113 9.68 0.34 -4.00
N ALA A 114 8.97 0.65 -5.09
CA ALA A 114 7.52 0.59 -5.14
C ALA A 114 7.03 -0.76 -5.68
N ASP A 115 6.07 -1.38 -4.99
CA ASP A 115 5.39 -2.59 -5.47
C ASP A 115 4.44 -2.26 -6.64
N LEU A 116 3.88 -1.05 -6.63
CA LEU A 116 3.01 -0.52 -7.68
C LEU A 116 3.25 0.99 -7.88
N LEU A 117 3.50 1.39 -9.12
CA LEU A 117 3.54 2.78 -9.54
C LEU A 117 2.23 3.15 -10.23
N VAL A 118 1.55 4.17 -9.69
CA VAL A 118 0.25 4.64 -10.15
C VAL A 118 0.40 6.04 -10.73
N CYS A 119 0.37 6.12 -12.05
CA CYS A 119 0.52 7.35 -12.82
C CYS A 119 -0.82 8.08 -12.98
N LEU A 120 -0.77 9.41 -12.91
CA LEU A 120 -1.97 10.24 -13.08
C LEU A 120 -2.28 10.54 -14.55
N THR A 121 -1.31 10.35 -15.43
CA THR A 121 -1.48 10.39 -16.89
C THR A 121 -0.68 9.28 -17.58
N ARG A 122 -1.00 9.03 -18.84
CA ARG A 122 -0.23 8.15 -19.73
C ARG A 122 1.18 8.63 -19.95
N SER A 123 1.38 9.92 -20.16
CA SER A 123 2.72 10.47 -20.35
C SER A 123 3.62 10.23 -19.13
N HIS A 124 3.07 10.20 -17.91
CA HIS A 124 3.83 9.78 -16.72
C HIS A 124 4.21 8.31 -16.78
N ARG A 125 3.28 7.42 -17.19
CA ARG A 125 3.58 6.00 -17.38
C ARG A 125 4.64 5.80 -18.46
N ASP A 126 4.51 6.46 -19.60
CA ASP A 126 5.44 6.35 -20.72
C ASP A 126 6.83 6.86 -20.32
N PHE A 127 6.91 7.92 -19.52
CA PHE A 127 8.16 8.39 -18.93
C PHE A 127 8.80 7.33 -18.03
N VAL A 128 8.04 6.74 -17.10
CA VAL A 128 8.52 5.69 -16.19
C VAL A 128 9.01 4.48 -16.97
N VAL A 129 8.21 3.97 -17.91
CA VAL A 129 8.54 2.78 -18.71
C VAL A 129 9.69 3.02 -19.67
N GLY A 130 9.78 4.23 -20.24
CA GLY A 130 10.90 4.62 -21.10
C GLY A 130 12.22 4.78 -20.34
N THR A 131 12.16 5.16 -19.06
CA THR A 131 13.34 5.35 -18.21
C THR A 131 13.76 4.06 -17.49
N TRP A 132 12.79 3.30 -16.98
CA TRP A 132 12.96 2.04 -16.24
C TRP A 132 12.03 0.95 -16.83
N PRO A 133 12.42 0.29 -17.93
CA PRO A 133 11.60 -0.74 -18.57
C PRO A 133 11.22 -1.90 -17.64
N GLU A 134 12.06 -2.22 -16.66
CA GLU A 134 11.82 -3.22 -15.63
C GLU A 134 10.65 -2.88 -14.68
N ALA A 135 10.22 -1.61 -14.64
CA ALA A 135 9.07 -1.17 -13.89
C ALA A 135 7.73 -1.32 -14.65
N ALA A 136 7.77 -1.68 -15.93
CA ALA A 136 6.58 -1.68 -16.80
C ALA A 136 5.44 -2.56 -16.29
N ALA A 137 5.76 -3.76 -15.77
CA ALA A 137 4.76 -4.69 -15.26
C ALA A 137 4.02 -4.17 -14.02
N ARG A 138 4.60 -3.21 -13.30
CA ARG A 138 4.03 -2.61 -12.08
C ARG A 138 3.73 -1.12 -12.23
N THR A 139 3.63 -0.61 -13.47
CA THR A 139 3.31 0.80 -13.73
C THR A 139 1.99 0.92 -14.48
N VAL A 140 1.01 1.55 -13.83
CA VAL A 140 -0.37 1.67 -14.31
C VAL A 140 -0.83 3.12 -14.34
N VAL A 141 -1.90 3.40 -15.07
CA VAL A 141 -2.61 4.71 -15.00
C VAL A 141 -3.81 4.55 -14.06
N LEU A 142 -4.06 5.55 -13.21
CA LEU A 142 -5.03 5.44 -12.12
C LEU A 142 -6.46 5.08 -12.58
N ARG A 143 -7.01 5.76 -13.59
CA ARG A 143 -8.40 5.48 -14.02
C ARG A 143 -8.58 4.09 -14.62
N PRO A 144 -7.78 3.65 -15.62
CA PRO A 144 -7.90 2.28 -16.12
C PRO A 144 -7.67 1.22 -15.04
N TYR A 145 -6.77 1.49 -14.10
CA TYR A 145 -6.54 0.60 -12.97
C TYR A 145 -7.76 0.49 -12.05
N ALA A 146 -8.43 1.61 -11.77
CA ALA A 146 -9.68 1.61 -11.02
C ALA A 146 -10.78 0.82 -11.73
N GLU A 147 -10.88 0.89 -13.06
CA GLU A 147 -11.81 0.07 -13.84
C GLU A 147 -11.51 -1.43 -13.71
N LEU A 148 -10.23 -1.82 -13.74
CA LEU A 148 -9.82 -3.22 -13.52
C LEU A 148 -10.15 -3.72 -12.12
N ALA A 149 -9.94 -2.89 -11.10
CA ALA A 149 -10.27 -3.22 -9.72
C ALA A 149 -11.79 -3.37 -9.53
N ALA A 150 -12.58 -2.46 -10.09
CA ALA A 150 -14.04 -2.53 -10.06
C ALA A 150 -14.59 -3.78 -10.75
N ALA A 151 -13.95 -4.22 -11.84
CA ALA A 151 -14.31 -5.45 -12.54
C ALA A 151 -13.89 -6.73 -11.79
N GLY A 152 -13.15 -6.61 -10.68
CA GLY A 152 -12.58 -7.75 -9.95
C GLY A 152 -11.43 -8.45 -10.68
N THR A 153 -10.89 -7.83 -11.75
CA THR A 153 -9.78 -8.38 -12.53
C THR A 153 -8.46 -8.31 -11.76
N VAL A 154 -8.32 -7.31 -10.90
CA VAL A 154 -7.17 -7.13 -10.01
C VAL A 154 -7.65 -6.84 -8.59
N ALA A 155 -6.93 -7.34 -7.59
CA ALA A 155 -7.14 -6.91 -6.22
C ALA A 155 -6.60 -5.50 -6.01
N ALA A 156 -7.14 -4.77 -5.02
CA ALA A 156 -6.70 -3.43 -4.69
C ALA A 156 -5.18 -3.40 -4.45
N TRP A 157 -4.50 -2.53 -5.19
CA TRP A 157 -3.06 -2.29 -5.14
C TRP A 157 -2.16 -3.47 -5.55
N ASP A 158 -2.71 -4.54 -6.11
CA ASP A 158 -1.92 -5.55 -6.79
C ASP A 158 -1.58 -5.11 -8.23
N PRO A 159 -0.34 -5.32 -8.70
CA PRO A 159 0.00 -5.07 -10.09
C PRO A 159 -0.83 -5.97 -11.00
N PRO A 160 -1.25 -5.47 -12.19
CA PRO A 160 -1.89 -6.32 -13.17
C PRO A 160 -0.98 -7.51 -13.51
N GLY A 161 -1.53 -8.72 -13.41
CA GLY A 161 -0.80 -9.93 -13.76
C GLY A 161 -0.37 -9.93 -15.23
N ALA A 162 0.64 -10.72 -15.57
CA ALA A 162 1.06 -10.91 -16.96
C ALA A 162 -0.14 -11.38 -17.81
N GLY A 163 -0.45 -10.65 -18.88
CA GLY A 163 -1.58 -10.94 -19.78
C GLY A 163 -2.89 -10.24 -19.42
N VAL A 164 -2.96 -9.47 -18.32
CA VAL A 164 -4.10 -8.57 -18.07
C VAL A 164 -4.01 -7.39 -19.03
N GLU A 165 -4.97 -7.30 -19.94
CA GLU A 165 -5.08 -6.15 -20.83
C GLU A 165 -5.69 -4.97 -20.05
N VAL A 166 -4.94 -3.88 -19.96
CA VAL A 166 -5.40 -2.64 -19.34
C VAL A 166 -6.18 -1.85 -20.39
N PRO A 167 -7.47 -1.53 -20.15
CA PRO A 167 -8.25 -0.71 -21.08
C PRO A 167 -7.54 0.60 -21.40
N SER A 168 -7.65 1.02 -22.66
CA SER A 168 -6.94 2.18 -23.15
C SER A 168 -7.86 3.09 -23.97
N ARG A 169 -8.24 4.24 -23.42
CA ARG A 169 -9.07 5.27 -24.10
C ARG A 169 -8.29 6.52 -24.51
N GLY A 170 -6.96 6.42 -24.59
CA GLY A 170 -6.13 7.57 -24.93
C GLY A 170 -6.09 8.60 -23.79
N TYR A 171 -6.07 9.88 -24.16
CA TYR A 171 -6.06 11.02 -23.22
C TYR A 171 -7.27 11.07 -22.29
N LEU A 172 -8.36 10.33 -22.58
CA LEU A 172 -9.53 10.24 -21.69
C LEU A 172 -9.23 9.53 -20.36
N ASP A 173 -8.17 8.73 -20.31
CA ASP A 173 -7.73 8.05 -19.09
C ASP A 173 -6.96 8.98 -18.14
N ASP A 174 -6.53 10.15 -18.63
CA ASP A 174 -5.69 11.07 -17.89
C ASP A 174 -6.52 11.89 -16.89
N ILE A 175 -5.88 12.23 -15.76
CA ILE A 175 -6.38 13.23 -14.83
C ILE A 175 -5.66 14.54 -15.14
N ALA A 176 -6.44 15.52 -15.62
CA ALA A 176 -5.94 16.82 -16.08
C ALA A 176 -5.12 17.51 -14.98
N ASP A 177 -4.07 18.22 -15.36
CA ASP A 177 -3.20 18.91 -14.39
C ASP A 177 -3.84 20.22 -13.92
N PRO A 178 -4.20 20.37 -12.63
CA PRO A 178 -4.87 21.58 -12.15
C PRO A 178 -3.88 22.71 -11.81
N TYR A 179 -2.57 22.48 -11.97
CA TYR A 179 -1.53 23.40 -11.48
C TYR A 179 -1.70 24.81 -12.03
N ARG A 180 -1.88 25.78 -11.12
CA ARG A 180 -2.10 27.21 -11.40
C ARG A 180 -3.34 27.53 -12.26
N LEU A 181 -4.29 26.61 -12.39
CA LEU A 181 -5.51 26.85 -13.17
C LEU A 181 -6.67 27.41 -12.34
N GLY A 182 -6.65 27.24 -11.02
CA GLY A 182 -7.65 27.78 -10.12
C GLY A 182 -8.32 26.73 -9.25
N ARG A 183 -9.33 27.15 -8.49
CA ARG A 183 -10.06 26.29 -7.55
C ARG A 183 -10.90 25.24 -8.27
N ASP A 184 -11.61 25.62 -9.32
CA ASP A 184 -12.57 24.74 -10.00
C ASP A 184 -11.84 23.55 -10.64
N GLU A 185 -10.69 23.78 -11.27
CA GLU A 185 -9.85 22.73 -11.84
C GLU A 185 -9.24 21.83 -10.77
N ALA A 186 -8.83 22.39 -9.63
CA ALA A 186 -8.36 21.61 -8.49
C ALA A 186 -9.48 20.72 -7.92
N GLU A 187 -10.70 21.25 -7.80
CA GLU A 187 -11.87 20.49 -7.32
C GLU A 187 -12.26 19.38 -8.30
N ARG A 188 -12.22 19.63 -9.62
CA ARG A 188 -12.43 18.60 -10.63
C ARG A 188 -11.39 17.48 -10.52
N ALA A 189 -10.10 17.83 -10.52
CA ALA A 189 -9.03 16.83 -10.40
C ALA A 189 -9.12 16.04 -9.08
N ALA A 190 -9.43 16.72 -7.96
CA ALA A 190 -9.64 16.09 -6.66
C ALA A 190 -10.81 15.08 -6.69
N ALA A 191 -11.95 15.46 -7.27
CA ALA A 191 -13.12 14.59 -7.37
C ALA A 191 -12.84 13.35 -8.23
N GLU A 192 -12.10 13.51 -9.33
CA GLU A 192 -11.68 12.40 -10.20
C GLU A 192 -10.73 11.43 -9.49
N ILE A 193 -9.74 11.95 -8.75
CA ILE A 193 -8.82 11.13 -7.97
C ILE A 193 -9.56 10.42 -6.84
N GLU A 194 -10.39 11.13 -6.07
CA GLU A 194 -11.19 10.55 -4.99
C GLU A 194 -12.07 9.41 -5.50
N THR A 195 -12.79 9.64 -6.60
CA THR A 195 -13.64 8.61 -7.22
C THR A 195 -12.81 7.38 -7.58
N ALA A 196 -11.67 7.56 -8.26
CA ALA A 196 -10.83 6.43 -8.66
C ALA A 196 -10.25 5.67 -7.45
N LEU A 197 -9.80 6.37 -6.40
CA LEU A 197 -9.29 5.74 -5.18
C LEU A 197 -10.36 4.92 -4.46
N ARG A 198 -11.57 5.49 -4.30
CA ARG A 198 -12.70 4.78 -3.68
C ARG A 198 -13.08 3.56 -4.51
N THR A 199 -13.09 3.66 -5.83
CA THR A 199 -13.34 2.54 -6.73
C THR A 199 -12.31 1.42 -6.55
N VAL A 200 -11.01 1.76 -6.51
CA VAL A 200 -9.94 0.75 -6.26
C VAL A 200 -10.14 0.05 -4.92
N LEU A 201 -10.54 0.80 -3.90
CA LEU A 201 -10.75 0.29 -2.53
C LEU A 201 -12.12 -0.37 -2.32
N GLY A 202 -13.00 -0.39 -3.33
CA GLY A 202 -14.35 -0.93 -3.20
C GLY A 202 -15.27 -0.13 -2.26
N LEU A 203 -15.03 1.18 -2.13
CA LEU A 203 -15.76 2.11 -1.25
C LEU A 203 -16.84 2.93 -2.00
N GLY A 204 -17.31 2.44 -3.14
CA GLY A 204 -18.27 3.11 -4.04
C GLY A 204 -19.64 2.47 -4.09
#